data_AF-A0A967N3Y1-F1
#
_entry.id   AF-A0A967N3Y1-F1
#
_cell.length_a   1.000
_cell.length_b   1.000
_cell.length_c   1.000
_cell.angle_alpha   90.00
_cell.angle_beta   90.00
_cell.angle_gamma   90.00
#
_symmetry.space_group_name_H-M   'P 1'
#
loop_
_entity.id
_entity.type
_entity.pdbx_description
1 polymer ?
#
loop_
_entity_poly.entity_id
_entity_poly.type
_entity_poly.pdbx_seq_one_letter_code
_entity_poly.pdbx_strand_id
1 'polypeptide(L)' 'FAILYTSGTTGKPKGVELTHANLLHAAAGTAQGIGLGPADRIAGVSALFHVFGIGPGVLGSLLSGASLVLQDSHGPAETL' A
#
# COMPACT_ATOMS: atom_id res chain seq x y z
N PHE A 1 11.52 4.98 9.98
CA PHE A 1 11.89 4.75 8.57
C PHE A 1 11.46 3.34 8.18
N ALA A 2 11.30 3.04 6.89
CA ALA A 2 11.02 1.70 6.38
C ALA A 2 12.00 1.36 5.24
N ILE A 3 12.26 0.08 5.02
CA ILE A 3 13.07 -0.39 3.88
C ILE A 3 12.21 -1.34 3.05
N LEU A 4 11.95 -0.98 1.80
CA LEU A 4 11.21 -1.82 0.85
C LEU A 4 12.18 -2.40 -0.19
N TYR A 5 12.02 -3.68 -0.51
CA TYR A 5 12.90 -4.35 -1.46
C TYR A 5 12.32 -4.36 -2.87
N THR A 6 13.20 -4.19 -3.86
CA THR A 6 12.88 -4.27 -5.30
C THR A 6 13.77 -5.32 -5.97
N SER A 7 13.37 -5.82 -7.15
CA SER A 7 14.01 -6.97 -7.81
C SER A 7 15.51 -6.81 -8.06
N GLY A 8 15.98 -5.60 -8.38
CA GLY A 8 17.39 -5.32 -8.66
C GLY A 8 17.89 -5.93 -9.98
N THR A 9 18.55 -5.12 -10.82
CA THR A 9 19.00 -5.53 -12.16
C THR A 9 20.12 -6.57 -12.18
N THR A 10 20.81 -6.79 -11.06
CA THR A 10 21.91 -7.76 -10.91
C THR A 10 21.47 -9.07 -10.22
N GLY A 11 20.15 -9.28 -10.09
CA GLY A 11 19.56 -10.45 -9.43
C GLY A 11 19.56 -10.39 -7.90
N LYS A 12 20.26 -9.42 -7.30
CA LYS A 12 20.21 -9.15 -5.85
C LYS A 12 19.18 -8.04 -5.57
N PRO A 13 18.20 -8.27 -4.68
CA PRO A 13 17.24 -7.24 -4.32
C PRO A 13 17.92 -5.98 -3.77
N LYS A 14 17.38 -4.81 -4.14
CA LYS A 14 17.86 -3.51 -3.66
C LYS A 14 16.88 -2.97 -2.61
N GLY A 15 17.41 -2.61 -1.45
CA GLY A 15 16.65 -1.95 -0.39
C GLY A 15 16.48 -0.46 -0.71
N VAL A 16 15.24 0.02 -0.64
CA VAL A 16 14.88 1.43 -0.78
C VAL A 16 14.52 1.94 0.61
N GLU A 17 15.38 2.78 1.17
CA GLU A 17 15.11 3.44 2.44
C GLU A 17 14.10 4.58 2.25
N LEU A 18 13.03 4.54 3.02
CA LEU A 18 11.96 5.52 3.00
C LEU A 18 11.81 6.14 4.39
N THR A 19 11.82 7.47 4.42
CA THR A 19 11.45 8.20 5.63
C THR A 19 9.93 8.10 5.86
N HIS A 20 9.48 8.41 7.07
CA HIS A 20 8.04 8.53 7.35
C HIS A 20 7.37 9.58 6.46
N ALA A 21 8.07 10.69 6.19
CA ALA A 21 7.56 11.75 5.32
C ALA A 21 7.35 11.25 3.87
N ASN A 22 8.25 10.42 3.35
CA ASN A 22 8.07 9.85 1.99
C ASN A 22 6.81 8.98 1.91
N LEU A 23 6.60 8.11 2.91
CA LEU A 23 5.44 7.21 2.95
C LEU A 23 4.13 7.99 3.09
N LEU A 24 4.08 8.96 4.00
CA LEU A 24 2.89 9.80 4.23
C LEU A 24 2.57 10.67 3.02
N HIS A 25 3.59 11.25 2.37
CA HIS A 25 3.40 12.05 1.17
C HIS A 25 2.80 11.23 0.02
N ALA A 26 3.34 10.03 -0.24
CA ALA A 26 2.83 9.15 -1.28
C ALA A 26 1.38 8.69 -0.97
N ALA A 27 1.12 8.28 0.29
CA ALA A 27 -0.21 7.85 0.71
C ALA A 27 -1.26 8.97 0.60
N ALA A 28 -0.93 10.19 1.05
CA ALA A 28 -1.81 11.35 0.93
C ALA A 28 -2.07 11.72 -0.55
N GLY A 29 -1.04 11.72 -1.39
CA GLY A 29 -1.18 11.98 -2.82
C GLY A 29 -2.07 10.97 -3.52
N THR A 30 -1.94 9.67 -3.21
CA THR A 30 -2.83 8.64 -3.76
C THR A 30 -4.26 8.80 -3.25
N ALA A 31 -4.46 8.98 -1.94
CA ALA A 31 -5.78 9.16 -1.35
C ALA A 31 -6.52 10.35 -1.98
N GLN A 32 -5.84 11.49 -2.14
CA GLN A 32 -6.39 12.67 -2.82
C GLN A 32 -6.71 12.37 -4.29
N GLY A 33 -5.79 11.73 -5.00
CA GLY A 33 -5.95 11.43 -6.43
C GLY A 33 -7.14 10.53 -6.75
N ILE A 34 -7.53 9.66 -5.82
CA ILE A 34 -8.70 8.77 -5.98
C ILE A 34 -9.94 9.25 -5.20
N GLY A 35 -9.88 10.40 -4.52
CA GLY A 35 -11.00 10.94 -3.74
C GLY A 35 -11.40 10.07 -2.54
N LEU A 36 -10.44 9.38 -1.92
CA LEU A 36 -10.68 8.47 -0.81
C LEU A 36 -11.21 9.20 0.43
N GLY A 37 -12.25 8.65 1.07
CA GLY A 37 -12.84 9.23 2.27
C GLY A 37 -13.43 8.21 3.24
N PRO A 38 -14.06 8.69 4.34
CA PRO A 38 -14.44 7.82 5.45
C PRO A 38 -15.50 6.76 5.15
N ALA A 39 -16.27 6.94 4.08
CA ALA A 39 -17.30 5.99 3.65
C ALA A 39 -16.71 4.80 2.86
N ASP A 40 -15.44 4.89 2.43
CA ASP A 40 -14.85 3.93 1.53
C ASP A 40 -14.30 2.70 2.26
N ARG A 41 -14.39 1.56 1.56
CA ARG A 41 -13.85 0.27 1.98
C ARG A 41 -12.90 -0.25 0.90
N ILE A 42 -11.61 -0.32 1.23
CA ILE A 42 -10.55 -0.72 0.32
C ILE A 42 -10.28 -2.21 0.49
N ALA A 43 -10.22 -2.95 -0.62
CA ALA A 43 -9.76 -4.33 -0.60
C ALA A 43 -8.22 -4.39 -0.52
N GLY A 44 -7.70 -4.88 0.60
CA GLY A 44 -6.29 -5.09 0.86
C GLY A 44 -5.77 -6.37 0.24
N VAL A 45 -5.65 -6.40 -1.09
CA VAL A 45 -5.17 -7.56 -1.87
C VAL A 45 -3.65 -7.61 -2.05
N SER A 46 -2.96 -6.50 -1.78
CA SER A 46 -1.50 -6.44 -1.85
C SER A 46 -0.87 -6.84 -0.52
N ALA A 47 0.25 -7.55 -0.57
CA ALA A 47 1.05 -7.83 0.62
C ALA A 47 1.44 -6.53 1.33
N LEU A 48 1.31 -6.49 2.67
CA LEU A 48 1.54 -5.27 3.44
C LEU A 48 2.98 -4.77 3.39
N PHE A 49 3.95 -5.65 3.17
CA PHE A 49 5.36 -5.27 2.97
C PHE A 49 5.67 -4.76 1.55
N HIS A 50 4.68 -4.70 0.66
CA HIS A 50 4.80 -4.06 -0.64
C HIS A 50 4.44 -2.57 -0.55
N VAL A 51 5.01 -1.72 -1.40
CA VAL A 51 4.78 -0.26 -1.36
C VAL A 51 3.30 0.11 -1.51
N PHE A 52 2.53 -0.64 -2.31
CA PHE A 52 1.08 -0.44 -2.41
C PHE A 52 0.32 -0.88 -1.16
N GLY A 53 0.79 -1.95 -0.49
CA GLY A 53 0.17 -2.46 0.73
C GLY A 53 0.33 -1.49 1.89
N ILE A 54 1.55 -1.08 2.22
CA ILE A 54 1.80 -0.13 3.32
C ILE A 54 1.41 1.30 2.98
N GLY A 55 1.63 1.76 1.74
CA GLY A 55 1.35 3.14 1.32
C GLY A 55 -0.14 3.41 1.16
N PRO A 56 -0.72 3.35 -0.05
CA PRO A 56 -2.16 3.57 -0.25
C PRO A 56 -3.06 2.63 0.55
N GLY A 57 -2.69 1.35 0.71
CA GLY A 57 -3.48 0.37 1.45
C GLY A 57 -3.65 0.76 2.91
N VAL A 58 -2.58 0.67 3.71
CA VAL A 58 -2.65 0.96 5.16
C VAL A 58 -2.68 2.46 5.43
N LEU A 59 -1.65 3.20 5.03
CA LEU A 59 -1.51 4.61 5.38
C LEU A 59 -2.57 5.47 4.67
N GLY A 60 -2.90 5.18 3.40
CA GLY A 60 -3.94 5.89 2.67
C GLY A 60 -5.32 5.74 3.32
N SER A 61 -5.67 4.51 3.73
CA SER A 61 -6.92 4.26 4.46
C SER A 61 -6.97 5.03 5.78
N LEU A 62 -5.91 4.94 6.59
CA LEU A 62 -5.85 5.61 7.90
C LEU A 62 -5.92 7.13 7.78
N LEU A 63 -5.17 7.72 6.83
CA LEU A 63 -5.15 9.17 6.61
C LEU A 63 -6.51 9.72 6.15
N SER A 64 -7.29 8.91 5.45
CA SER A 64 -8.58 9.32 4.86
C SER A 64 -9.78 8.99 5.75
N GLY A 65 -9.55 8.32 6.88
CA GLY A 65 -10.61 7.76 7.73
C GLY A 65 -11.37 6.58 7.11
N ALA A 66 -10.85 6.01 6.02
CA ALA A 66 -11.43 4.88 5.31
C ALA A 66 -11.15 3.55 6.04
N SER A 67 -11.79 2.48 5.59
CA SER A 67 -11.54 1.12 6.10
C SER A 67 -10.72 0.29 5.11
N LEU A 68 -9.71 -0.43 5.60
CA LEU A 68 -8.98 -1.44 4.83
C LEU A 68 -9.48 -2.84 5.23
N VAL A 69 -9.98 -3.60 4.27
CA VAL A 69 -10.40 -5.00 4.43
C VAL A 69 -9.28 -5.90 3.94
N LEU A 70 -8.55 -6.52 4.86
CA LEU A 70 -7.47 -7.45 4.51
C LEU A 70 -8.04 -8.76 3.98
N GLN A 71 -7.47 -9.25 2.89
CA GLN A 71 -7.76 -10.56 2.34
C GLN A 71 -6.66 -11.53 2.76
N ASP A 72 -7.03 -12.70 3.28
CA ASP A 72 -6.07 -13.74 3.67
C ASP A 72 -5.35 -14.34 2.46
N SER A 73 -6.05 -14.43 1.33
CA SER A 73 -5.53 -14.85 0.04
C SER A 73 -6.19 -14.05 -1.08
N HIS A 74 -5.51 -14.00 -2.24
CA HIS A 74 -6.12 -13.47 -3.45
C HIS A 74 -5.70 -14.34 -4.64
N GLY A 75 -6.49 -15.39 -4.91
CA GLY A 75 -6.31 -16.26 -6.06
C GLY A 75 -7.21 -15.88 -7.25
N PRO A 76 -6.74 -16.03 -8.51
CA PRO A 76 -7.60 -15.84 -9.69
C PRO A 76 -8.83 -16.75 -9.71
N ALA A 77 -8.76 -17.90 -9.04
CA ALA A 77 -9.88 -18.85 -8.94
C ALA A 77 -10.96 -18.41 -7.92
N GLU A 78 -10.64 -17.49 -7.01
CA GLU A 78 -11.54 -17.01 -5.94
C GLU A 78 -12.30 -15.75 -6.34
N THR A 79 -12.12 -15.27 -7.58
CA THR A 79 -12.59 -13.96 -8.08
C THR A 79 -13.61 -14.05 -9.21
N LEU A 80 -14.11 -15.26 -9.52
CA LEU A 80 -15.21 -15.51 -10.48
C LEU A 80 -16.56 -15.71 -9.78
#